data_AF-K1Z4L7-F1
#
_entry.id   AF-K1Z4L7-F1
#
_cell.length_a   1.000
_cell.length_b   1.000
_cell.length_c   1.000
_cell.angle_alpha   90.00
_cell.angle_beta   90.00
_cell.angle_gamma   90.00
#
_symmetry.space_group_name_H-M   'P 1'
#
loop_
_entity.id
_entity.type
_entity.pdbx_description
1 polymer ?
#
loop_
_entity_poly.entity_id
_entity_poly.type
_entity_poly.pdbx_seq_one_letter_code
_entity_poly.pdbx_strand_id
1 'polypeptide(L)'
;PNRLVIQNFRGDTLQKFPNYLKFERPKTTISNSALVSKFSRYKDEIYYKFPYSDTVFLINGSKLEPRYIIDLGKFKRPDDWIPEKGLQPVADYSKHGFYQFSFEVQEMDKYLYINAFSTGRFGGHTRSFLYDKSIDSTIFIKPAKVMDKVYVNGFENDFDGGQPLMPEWISSKYTIGRLTYINSITQYPDIIKDKYKSKTIRNQLINIVKNHDIDDNPVLIVAKHRVDK
;
A
#
# COMPACT_ATOMS: atom_id res chain seq x y z
N PRO A 1 26.57 -4.82 3.44
CA PRO A 1 25.54 -5.23 2.46
C PRO A 1 25.02 -4.00 1.69
N ASN A 2 24.60 -4.15 0.43
CA ASN A 2 24.00 -3.06 -0.36
C ASN A 2 22.48 -3.01 -0.14
N ARG A 3 21.87 -1.82 -0.19
CA ARG A 3 20.41 -1.66 -0.10
C ARG A 3 19.70 -1.84 -1.44
N LEU A 4 20.41 -1.55 -2.54
CA LEU A 4 19.95 -1.72 -3.91
C LEU A 4 21.15 -2.05 -4.80
N VAL A 5 20.96 -2.95 -5.75
CA VAL A 5 21.91 -3.26 -6.82
C VAL A 5 21.16 -3.18 -8.13
N ILE A 6 21.73 -2.47 -9.11
CA ILE A 6 21.19 -2.40 -10.48
C ILE A 6 22.08 -3.29 -11.34
N GLN A 7 21.46 -4.20 -12.10
CA GLN A 7 22.14 -5.16 -12.96
C GLN A 7 21.54 -5.11 -14.37
N ASN A 8 22.34 -5.48 -15.38
CA ASN A 8 21.81 -5.77 -16.71
C ASN A 8 21.25 -7.19 -16.78
N PHE A 9 20.62 -7.56 -17.91
CA PHE A 9 20.06 -8.90 -18.12
C PHE A 9 21.08 -10.04 -18.12
N ARG A 10 22.37 -9.75 -18.27
CA ARG A 10 23.45 -10.74 -18.15
C ARG A 10 23.93 -10.93 -16.71
N GLY A 11 23.43 -10.13 -15.77
CA GLY A 11 23.82 -10.14 -14.37
C GLY A 11 24.99 -9.21 -14.02
N ASP A 12 25.56 -8.49 -14.99
CA ASP A 12 26.64 -7.54 -14.73
C ASP A 12 26.10 -6.42 -13.84
N THR A 13 26.83 -6.11 -12.75
CA THR A 13 26.43 -5.01 -11.86
C THR A 13 26.75 -3.67 -12.51
N LEU A 14 25.72 -2.87 -12.75
CA LEU A 14 25.83 -1.51 -13.27
C LEU A 14 26.03 -0.49 -12.16
N GLN A 15 25.39 -0.69 -10.99
CA GLN A 15 25.50 0.20 -9.85
C GLN A 15 25.19 -0.51 -8.53
N LYS A 16 25.87 -0.08 -7.45
CA LYS A 16 25.59 -0.51 -6.07
C LYS A 16 25.27 0.70 -5.21
N PHE A 17 24.17 0.62 -4.46
CA PHE A 17 23.84 1.61 -3.43
C PHE A 17 24.08 0.98 -2.07
N PRO A 18 25.05 1.49 -1.28
CA PRO A 18 25.35 0.93 0.03
C PRO A 18 24.16 1.06 0.99
N ASN A 19 24.02 0.08 1.89
CA ASN A 19 23.13 0.20 3.04
C ASN A 19 23.91 0.79 4.21
N TYR A 20 23.57 2.03 4.60
CA TYR A 20 24.18 2.69 5.77
C TYR A 20 23.44 2.37 7.08
N LEU A 21 22.23 1.81 7.02
CA LEU A 21 21.54 1.34 8.22
C LEU A 21 22.09 -0.02 8.61
N LYS A 22 22.83 -0.03 9.71
CA LYS A 22 23.31 -1.22 10.39
C LYS A 22 22.68 -1.24 11.78
N PHE A 23 22.29 -2.43 12.21
CA PHE A 23 21.70 -2.63 13.52
C PHE A 23 22.61 -3.58 14.29
N GLU A 24 23.12 -3.11 15.43
CA GLU A 24 23.75 -3.99 16.40
C GLU A 24 22.65 -4.52 17.30
N ARG A 25 22.43 -5.83 17.26
CA ARG A 25 21.40 -6.46 18.08
C ARG A 25 22.05 -6.96 19.36
N PRO A 26 21.60 -6.51 20.54
CA PRO A 26 22.17 -6.98 21.81
C PRO A 26 21.87 -8.46 22.08
N LYS A 27 20.85 -9.02 21.42
CA LYS A 27 20.45 -10.43 21.53
C LYS A 27 19.96 -10.95 20.17
N THR A 28 20.16 -12.24 19.91
CA THR A 28 19.57 -12.93 18.76
C THR A 28 18.04 -12.90 18.87
N THR A 29 17.38 -12.38 17.85
CA THR A 29 15.92 -12.36 17.73
C THR A 29 15.50 -13.07 16.46
N ILE A 30 14.45 -13.89 16.56
CA ILE A 30 13.76 -14.47 15.40
C ILE A 30 12.66 -13.49 15.01
N SER A 31 12.64 -13.09 13.74
CA SER A 31 11.52 -12.33 13.18
C SER A 31 10.90 -13.14 12.04
N ASN A 32 9.58 -13.25 12.04
CA ASN A 32 8.82 -13.89 10.96
C ASN A 32 8.55 -12.93 9.80
N SER A 33 8.98 -11.67 9.91
CA SER A 33 8.85 -10.66 8.86
C SER A 33 9.97 -9.64 8.90
N ALA A 34 10.35 -9.12 7.74
CA ALA A 34 11.24 -7.98 7.61
C ALA A 34 10.56 -6.94 6.73
N LEU A 35 10.74 -5.67 7.05
CA LEU A 35 10.33 -4.62 6.13
C LEU A 35 11.23 -4.65 4.90
N VAL A 36 10.64 -4.85 3.74
CA VAL A 36 11.35 -4.93 2.45
C VAL A 36 11.15 -3.65 1.66
N SER A 37 12.19 -3.25 0.92
CA SER A 37 12.09 -2.16 -0.04
C SER A 37 10.97 -2.45 -1.05
N LYS A 38 10.28 -1.39 -1.45
CA LYS A 38 9.15 -1.45 -2.37
C LYS A 38 9.54 -0.82 -3.69
N PHE A 39 9.09 -1.45 -4.77
CA PHE A 39 9.22 -0.93 -6.11
C PHE A 39 7.82 -0.70 -6.68
N SER A 40 7.65 0.39 -7.40
CA SER A 40 6.44 0.67 -8.16
C SER A 40 6.82 1.18 -9.54
N ARG A 41 5.88 1.08 -10.48
CA ARG A 41 6.07 1.56 -11.85
C ARG A 41 4.93 2.50 -12.18
N TYR A 42 5.25 3.62 -12.80
CA TYR A 42 4.27 4.50 -13.40
C TYR A 42 4.82 4.97 -14.73
N LYS A 43 4.04 4.77 -15.81
CA LYS A 43 4.52 4.88 -17.20
C LYS A 43 5.80 4.03 -17.40
N ASP A 44 6.86 4.62 -17.92
CA ASP A 44 8.15 3.96 -18.15
C ASP A 44 9.18 4.22 -17.04
N GLU A 45 8.73 4.77 -15.92
CA GLU A 45 9.56 5.09 -14.77
C GLU A 45 9.42 4.04 -13.67
N ILE A 46 10.54 3.71 -13.04
CA ILE A 46 10.59 2.78 -11.91
C ILE A 46 10.95 3.56 -10.65
N TYR A 47 10.12 3.39 -9.64
CA TYR A 47 10.27 4.02 -8.34
C TYR A 47 10.79 3.01 -7.33
N TYR A 48 11.67 3.47 -6.46
CA TYR A 48 12.26 2.70 -5.35
C TYR A 48 11.98 3.43 -4.05
N LYS A 49 11.47 2.68 -3.07
CA LYS A 49 11.28 3.17 -1.71
C LYS A 49 11.89 2.24 -0.70
N PHE A 50 12.86 2.79 0.05
CA PHE A 50 13.44 2.12 1.19
C PHE A 50 12.51 2.23 2.41
N PRO A 51 12.30 1.17 3.22
CA PRO A 51 11.25 1.15 4.24
C PRO A 51 11.38 2.24 5.30
N TYR A 52 12.62 2.59 5.65
CA TYR A 52 12.92 3.55 6.71
C TYR A 52 13.23 4.95 6.18
N SER A 53 13.01 5.20 4.89
CA SER A 53 13.15 6.53 4.28
C SER A 53 11.77 7.13 4.03
N ASP A 54 11.67 8.43 4.26
CA ASP A 54 10.56 9.29 3.85
C ASP A 54 10.58 9.61 2.34
N THR A 55 11.67 9.27 1.66
CA THR A 55 11.89 9.62 0.26
C THR A 55 11.54 8.46 -0.67
N VAL A 56 10.80 8.77 -1.73
CA VAL A 56 10.62 7.91 -2.91
C VAL A 56 11.62 8.36 -3.97
N PHE A 57 12.39 7.42 -4.47
CA PHE A 57 13.42 7.68 -5.49
C PHE A 57 12.94 7.20 -6.86
N LEU A 58 13.20 7.97 -7.89
CA LEU A 58 13.20 7.51 -9.27
C LEU A 58 14.51 6.77 -9.55
N ILE A 59 14.44 5.59 -10.16
CA ILE A 59 15.60 4.91 -10.73
C ILE A 59 15.82 5.44 -12.14
N ASN A 60 16.80 6.34 -12.29
CA ASN A 60 17.16 6.92 -13.58
C ASN A 60 18.52 6.37 -14.03
N GLY A 61 18.49 5.33 -14.86
CA GLY A 61 19.69 4.59 -15.26
C GLY A 61 20.42 4.01 -14.05
N SER A 62 21.64 4.48 -13.78
CA SER A 62 22.45 4.09 -12.63
C SER A 62 22.35 5.05 -11.43
N LYS A 63 21.36 5.95 -11.41
CA LYS A 63 21.18 6.94 -10.33
C LYS A 63 19.85 6.74 -9.60
N LEU A 64 19.84 7.19 -8.34
CA LEU A 64 18.61 7.36 -7.56
C LEU A 64 18.36 8.87 -7.39
N GLU A 65 17.27 9.34 -7.97
CA GLU A 65 16.88 10.74 -7.93
C GLU A 65 15.70 10.89 -6.96
N PRO A 66 15.79 11.74 -5.92
CA PRO A 66 14.64 12.01 -5.04
C PRO A 66 13.47 12.54 -5.87
N ARG A 67 12.33 11.85 -5.83
CA ARG A 67 11.11 12.26 -6.53
C ARG A 67 10.11 12.90 -5.58
N TYR A 68 9.86 12.23 -4.45
CA TYR A 68 8.92 12.67 -3.42
C TYR A 68 9.55 12.55 -2.05
N ILE A 69 9.35 13.55 -1.20
CA ILE A 69 9.67 13.50 0.22
C ILE A 69 8.34 13.57 0.96
N ILE A 70 8.00 12.49 1.67
CA ILE A 70 6.72 12.37 2.35
C ILE A 70 6.91 12.74 3.81
N ASP A 71 6.48 13.95 4.17
CA ASP A 71 6.51 14.42 5.55
C ASP A 71 5.36 13.81 6.34
N LEU A 72 5.72 12.94 7.30
CA LEU A 72 4.78 12.30 8.20
C LEU A 72 4.49 13.13 9.46
N GLY A 73 5.17 14.27 9.63
CA GLY A 73 5.06 15.15 10.79
C GLY A 73 5.19 14.37 12.10
N LYS A 74 4.24 14.59 13.02
CA LYS A 74 4.19 13.90 14.32
C LYS A 74 4.00 12.38 14.25
N PHE A 75 3.68 11.84 13.08
CA PHE A 75 3.51 10.39 12.86
C PHE A 75 4.79 9.73 12.32
N LYS A 76 5.85 10.51 12.05
CA LYS A 76 7.17 9.99 11.69
C LYS A 76 7.72 9.16 12.83
N ARG A 77 8.08 7.91 12.54
CA ARG A 77 8.68 7.02 13.54
C ARG A 77 10.07 7.53 13.95
N PRO A 78 10.39 7.58 15.24
CA PRO A 78 11.75 7.84 15.72
C PRO A 78 12.76 6.78 15.25
N ASP A 79 14.02 7.15 15.07
CA ASP A 79 15.06 6.22 14.58
C ASP A 79 15.39 5.12 15.58
N ASP A 80 15.29 5.38 16.88
CA ASP A 80 15.55 4.37 17.92
C ASP A 80 14.44 3.34 18.06
N TRP A 81 13.33 3.57 17.36
CA TRP A 81 12.14 2.74 17.35
C TRP A 81 12.07 1.87 16.11
N ILE A 82 13.17 1.77 15.36
CA ILE A 82 13.32 0.76 14.33
C ILE A 82 13.32 -0.62 15.02
N PRO A 83 12.35 -1.50 14.74
CA PRO A 83 12.22 -2.78 15.45
C PRO A 83 13.50 -3.61 15.42
N GLU A 84 14.24 -3.53 14.32
CA GLU A 84 15.47 -4.27 14.09
C GLU A 84 16.65 -3.84 14.96
N LYS A 85 16.59 -2.66 15.61
CA LYS A 85 17.54 -2.24 16.65
C LYS A 85 17.33 -2.99 17.97
N GLY A 86 16.15 -3.58 18.20
CA GLY A 86 15.88 -4.39 19.40
C GLY A 86 15.91 -3.61 20.73
N LEU A 87 15.85 -2.28 20.69
CA LEU A 87 16.01 -1.40 21.85
C LEU A 87 14.74 -1.21 22.68
N GLN A 88 13.57 -1.57 22.13
CA GLN A 88 12.26 -1.31 22.75
C GLN A 88 11.39 -2.58 22.67
N PRO A 89 10.78 -3.03 23.79
CA PRO A 89 9.77 -4.08 23.75
C PRO A 89 8.61 -3.67 22.85
N VAL A 90 8.01 -4.63 22.11
CA VAL A 90 6.80 -4.41 21.29
C VAL A 90 5.68 -3.72 22.10
N ALA A 91 5.64 -3.96 23.41
CA ALA A 91 4.71 -3.36 24.36
C ALA A 91 4.87 -1.83 24.53
N ASP A 92 6.06 -1.25 24.35
CA ASP A 92 6.26 0.19 24.53
C ASP A 92 5.80 1.00 23.31
N TYR A 93 5.93 0.46 22.09
CA TYR A 93 5.35 1.09 20.89
C TYR A 93 3.84 1.34 21.03
N SER A 94 3.14 0.47 21.77
CA SER A 94 1.71 0.59 21.99
C SER A 94 1.30 1.75 22.91
N LYS A 95 2.25 2.28 23.71
CA LYS A 95 2.02 3.35 24.69
C LYS A 95 2.20 4.75 24.10
N HIS A 96 2.92 4.87 22.99
CA HIS A 96 3.37 6.16 22.48
C HIS A 96 2.60 6.69 21.27
N GLY A 97 1.53 6.01 20.86
CA GLY A 97 0.66 6.48 19.77
C GLY A 97 1.02 5.93 18.39
N PHE A 98 0.33 6.44 17.36
CA PHE A 98 0.40 5.93 15.99
C PHE A 98 1.67 6.41 15.27
N TYR A 99 2.66 5.54 15.13
CA TYR A 99 3.80 5.79 14.22
C TYR A 99 3.66 4.97 12.95
N GLN A 100 4.09 5.53 11.83
CA GLN A 100 4.10 4.82 10.54
C GLN A 100 5.45 4.12 10.34
N PHE A 101 5.42 2.82 10.07
CA PHE A 101 6.61 1.97 10.03
C PHE A 101 7.09 1.68 8.62
N SER A 102 6.15 1.62 7.69
CA SER A 102 6.38 1.54 6.27
C SER A 102 5.19 2.14 5.56
N PHE A 103 5.41 2.60 4.34
CA PHE A 103 4.30 2.98 3.49
C PHE A 103 4.67 2.66 2.04
N GLU A 104 3.66 2.25 1.29
CA GLU A 104 3.73 2.01 -0.13
C GLU A 104 3.28 3.25 -0.87
N VAL A 105 3.90 3.51 -2.01
CA VAL A 105 3.62 4.70 -2.81
C VAL A 105 3.47 4.29 -4.26
N GLN A 106 2.33 4.64 -4.86
CA GLN A 106 2.02 4.36 -6.24
C GLN A 106 1.57 5.65 -6.93
N GLU A 107 2.25 6.04 -8.00
CA GLU A 107 1.96 7.26 -8.75
C GLU A 107 0.87 7.04 -9.81
N MET A 108 0.01 8.04 -9.97
CA MET A 108 -1.04 8.17 -10.98
C MET A 108 -0.87 9.49 -11.73
N ASP A 109 -1.63 9.73 -12.80
CA ASP A 109 -1.54 10.99 -13.57
C ASP A 109 -1.77 12.22 -12.69
N LYS A 110 -2.90 12.25 -11.96
CA LYS A 110 -3.27 13.36 -11.08
C LYS A 110 -2.86 13.15 -9.62
N TYR A 111 -2.76 11.90 -9.17
CA TYR A 111 -2.63 11.57 -7.76
C TYR A 111 -1.36 10.78 -7.43
N LEU A 112 -1.00 10.76 -6.15
CA LEU A 112 -0.08 9.81 -5.55
C LEU A 112 -0.87 9.05 -4.48
N TYR A 113 -1.00 7.74 -4.64
CA TYR A 113 -1.60 6.87 -3.64
C TYR A 113 -0.54 6.46 -2.62
N ILE A 114 -0.79 6.72 -1.34
CA ILE A 114 0.11 6.43 -0.24
C ILE A 114 -0.61 5.49 0.72
N ASN A 115 -0.06 4.31 0.95
CA ASN A 115 -0.63 3.31 1.85
C ASN A 115 0.30 3.08 3.04
N ALA A 116 -0.01 3.67 4.19
CA ALA A 116 0.86 3.66 5.35
C ALA A 116 0.46 2.63 6.39
N PHE A 117 1.38 1.72 6.69
CA PHE A 117 1.24 0.76 7.77
C PHE A 117 1.71 1.36 9.10
N SER A 118 0.88 1.24 10.13
CA SER A 118 1.20 1.65 11.49
C SER A 118 1.22 0.43 12.41
N THR A 119 2.10 0.41 13.42
CA THR A 119 2.01 -0.57 14.50
C THR A 119 1.38 0.08 15.72
N GLY A 120 0.13 -0.29 16.03
CA GLY A 120 -0.50 -0.04 17.32
C GLY A 120 -0.65 -1.35 18.10
N ARG A 121 -1.19 -1.27 19.33
CA ARG A 121 -1.35 -2.35 20.33
C ARG A 121 -1.95 -3.68 19.83
N PHE A 122 -2.49 -3.74 18.62
CA PHE A 122 -3.21 -4.90 18.06
C PHE A 122 -2.96 -5.15 16.56
N GLY A 123 -1.82 -4.71 16.01
CA GLY A 123 -1.61 -4.71 14.56
C GLY A 123 -2.32 -3.51 13.94
N GLY A 124 -1.59 -2.41 13.75
CA GLY A 124 -2.22 -1.13 13.46
C GLY A 124 -2.92 -1.13 12.11
N HIS A 125 -4.01 -0.38 12.05
CA HIS A 125 -4.74 -0.17 10.80
C HIS A 125 -3.83 0.53 9.80
N THR A 126 -3.80 0.00 8.59
CA THR A 126 -3.27 0.73 7.44
C THR A 126 -4.05 2.04 7.29
N ARG A 127 -3.39 3.12 6.90
CA ARG A 127 -4.01 4.41 6.58
C ARG A 127 -3.64 4.77 5.16
N SER A 128 -4.65 5.03 4.35
CA SER A 128 -4.44 5.37 2.95
C SER A 128 -4.68 6.85 2.70
N PHE A 129 -3.90 7.45 1.82
CA PHE A 129 -3.96 8.85 1.45
C PHE A 129 -3.88 8.99 -0.07
N LEU A 130 -4.54 10.02 -0.60
CA LEU A 130 -4.34 10.50 -1.96
C LEU A 130 -3.75 11.89 -1.89
N TYR A 131 -2.55 12.07 -2.43
CA TYR A 131 -2.00 13.39 -2.67
C TYR A 131 -2.36 13.84 -4.09
N ASP A 132 -3.06 14.96 -4.22
CA ASP A 132 -3.42 15.58 -5.50
C ASP A 132 -2.30 16.51 -5.96
N LYS A 133 -1.61 16.10 -7.03
CA LYS A 133 -0.47 16.82 -7.60
C LYS A 133 -0.86 18.16 -8.20
N SER A 134 -2.15 18.36 -8.53
CA SER A 134 -2.61 19.58 -9.20
C SER A 134 -2.88 20.75 -8.26
N ILE A 135 -3.16 20.45 -6.99
CA ILE A 135 -3.53 21.45 -5.98
C ILE A 135 -2.68 21.36 -4.71
N ASP A 136 -1.63 20.53 -4.72
CA ASP A 136 -0.71 20.29 -3.60
C ASP A 136 -1.43 19.98 -2.28
N SER A 137 -2.38 19.03 -2.34
CA SER A 137 -3.24 18.72 -1.19
C SER A 137 -3.35 17.23 -0.95
N THR A 138 -3.43 16.82 0.32
CA THR A 138 -3.56 15.42 0.72
C THR A 138 -4.95 15.13 1.27
N ILE A 139 -5.60 14.13 0.70
CA ILE A 139 -6.90 13.60 1.11
C ILE A 139 -6.66 12.33 1.92
N PHE A 140 -7.14 12.30 3.15
CA PHE A 140 -7.19 11.07 3.94
C PHE A 140 -8.36 10.21 3.46
N ILE A 141 -8.06 8.97 3.06
CA ILE A 141 -9.08 7.99 2.67
C ILE A 141 -9.63 7.41 3.96
N LYS A 142 -10.83 7.86 4.32
CA LYS A 142 -11.51 7.36 5.52
C LYS A 142 -11.78 5.86 5.35
N PRO A 143 -11.37 5.03 6.32
CA PRO A 143 -11.70 3.62 6.28
C PRO A 143 -13.22 3.44 6.22
N ALA A 144 -13.70 2.59 5.34
CA ALA A 144 -15.13 2.32 5.26
C ALA A 144 -15.51 1.34 6.35
N LYS A 145 -16.56 1.65 7.11
CA LYS A 145 -17.10 0.73 8.10
C LYS A 145 -17.87 -0.36 7.36
N VAL A 146 -17.36 -1.58 7.39
CA VAL A 146 -18.09 -2.76 6.94
C VAL A 146 -18.63 -3.45 8.20
N MET A 147 -19.97 -3.54 8.29
CA MET A 147 -20.70 -4.31 9.29
C MET A 147 -20.36 -4.02 10.76
N ASP A 148 -20.38 -2.76 11.20
CA ASP A 148 -20.15 -2.36 12.59
C ASP A 148 -18.85 -2.81 13.29
N LYS A 149 -18.00 -3.63 12.65
CA LYS A 149 -16.89 -4.33 13.31
C LYS A 149 -15.59 -4.42 12.52
N VAL A 150 -15.54 -4.08 11.23
CA VAL A 150 -14.24 -4.03 10.52
C VAL A 150 -14.17 -2.83 9.57
N TYR A 151 -13.14 -2.01 9.76
CA TYR A 151 -12.78 -0.95 8.84
C TYR A 151 -12.01 -1.56 7.66
N VAL A 152 -12.65 -1.69 6.50
CA VAL A 152 -11.94 -2.02 5.26
C VAL A 152 -11.38 -0.72 4.69
N ASN A 153 -10.05 -0.64 4.58
CA ASN A 153 -9.39 0.49 3.93
C ASN A 153 -9.58 0.39 2.42
N GLY A 154 -9.80 1.53 1.76
CA GLY A 154 -9.93 1.59 0.31
C GLY A 154 -10.87 2.69 -0.13
N PHE A 155 -10.94 2.87 -1.44
CA PHE A 155 -11.91 3.75 -2.09
C PHE A 155 -13.32 3.18 -1.96
N GLU A 156 -14.29 4.04 -1.68
CA GLU A 156 -15.70 3.65 -1.80
C GLU A 156 -15.94 3.10 -3.21
N ASN A 157 -16.48 1.89 -3.28
CA ASN A 157 -16.76 1.24 -4.56
C ASN A 157 -18.17 1.61 -5.02
N ASP A 158 -18.27 2.75 -5.70
CA ASP A 158 -19.53 3.24 -6.27
C ASP A 158 -19.84 2.65 -7.66
N PHE A 159 -19.06 1.70 -8.16
CA PHE A 159 -19.28 1.07 -9.46
C PHE A 159 -20.40 0.03 -9.39
N ASP A 160 -20.22 -0.97 -8.52
CA ASP A 160 -21.16 -2.07 -8.27
C ASP A 160 -21.76 -2.06 -6.86
N GLY A 161 -21.26 -1.17 -6.00
CA GLY A 161 -21.70 -1.03 -4.61
C GLY A 161 -21.17 -2.15 -3.73
N GLY A 162 -20.09 -2.83 -4.12
CA GLY A 162 -19.44 -3.90 -3.37
C GLY A 162 -18.40 -3.40 -2.38
N GLN A 163 -17.39 -4.24 -2.08
CA GLN A 163 -16.34 -3.91 -1.11
C GLN A 163 -15.51 -2.69 -1.54
N PRO A 164 -14.99 -1.89 -0.58
CA PRO A 164 -14.03 -0.84 -0.88
C PRO A 164 -12.84 -1.37 -1.67
N LEU A 165 -12.41 -0.60 -2.67
CA LEU A 165 -11.29 -0.97 -3.53
C LEU A 165 -9.98 -0.48 -2.91
N MET A 166 -9.10 -1.41 -2.52
CA MET A 166 -7.71 -1.09 -2.22
C MET A 166 -6.85 -1.39 -3.45
N PRO A 167 -6.13 -0.41 -4.01
CA PRO A 167 -5.20 -0.67 -5.09
C PRO A 167 -4.09 -1.60 -4.62
N GLU A 168 -3.98 -2.76 -5.25
CA GLU A 168 -2.82 -3.63 -5.16
C GLU A 168 -1.73 -3.13 -6.11
N TRP A 169 -2.15 -2.69 -7.31
CA TRP A 169 -1.26 -2.18 -8.33
C TRP A 169 -1.91 -1.06 -9.15
N ILE A 170 -1.12 -0.05 -9.48
CA ILE A 170 -1.51 1.10 -10.27
C ILE A 170 -0.48 1.27 -11.38
N SER A 171 -0.99 1.57 -12.58
CA SER A 171 -0.21 2.08 -13.71
C SER A 171 -0.81 3.36 -14.24
N SER A 172 -0.23 3.90 -15.32
CA SER A 172 -0.82 5.02 -16.05
C SER A 172 -2.25 4.72 -16.55
N LYS A 173 -2.56 3.46 -16.88
CA LYS A 173 -3.82 3.10 -17.56
C LYS A 173 -4.80 2.32 -16.69
N TYR A 174 -4.32 1.57 -15.72
CA TYR A 174 -5.13 0.66 -14.93
C TYR A 174 -4.81 0.75 -13.45
N THR A 175 -5.85 0.63 -12.63
CA THR A 175 -5.76 0.25 -11.22
C THR A 175 -6.29 -1.17 -11.08
N ILE A 176 -5.54 -2.01 -10.40
CA ILE A 176 -5.91 -3.38 -10.06
C ILE A 176 -6.06 -3.45 -8.54
N GLY A 177 -7.20 -3.94 -8.09
CA GLY A 177 -7.43 -4.32 -6.70
C GLY A 177 -7.89 -5.77 -6.60
N ARG A 178 -7.85 -6.32 -5.39
CA ARG A 178 -8.33 -7.67 -5.08
C ARG A 178 -9.61 -7.58 -4.25
N LEU A 179 -10.56 -8.49 -4.51
CA LEU A 179 -11.64 -8.77 -3.56
C LEU A 179 -11.08 -9.61 -2.42
N THR A 180 -10.78 -8.97 -1.30
CA THR A 180 -10.14 -9.62 -0.15
C THR A 180 -11.03 -10.66 0.51
N TYR A 181 -12.36 -10.47 0.49
CA TYR A 181 -13.29 -11.38 1.14
C TYR A 181 -14.50 -11.67 0.26
N ILE A 182 -14.28 -12.31 -0.88
CA ILE A 182 -15.36 -12.67 -1.81
C ILE A 182 -16.48 -13.49 -1.14
N ASN A 183 -16.15 -14.40 -0.22
CA ASN A 183 -17.13 -15.17 0.56
C ASN A 183 -17.86 -14.36 1.63
N SER A 184 -17.32 -13.19 2.01
CA SER A 184 -18.07 -12.26 2.87
C SER A 184 -19.22 -11.60 2.11
N ILE A 185 -19.21 -11.61 0.78
CA ILE A 185 -20.26 -10.97 -0.02
C ILE A 185 -21.53 -11.85 -0.04
N THR A 186 -21.41 -13.19 -0.02
CA THR A 186 -22.55 -14.11 0.18
C THR A 186 -23.04 -14.11 1.63
N GLN A 187 -22.12 -14.02 2.60
CA GLN A 187 -22.44 -14.00 4.03
C GLN A 187 -23.02 -12.66 4.50
N TYR A 188 -22.74 -11.56 3.79
CA TYR A 188 -23.12 -10.21 4.19
C TYR A 188 -23.67 -9.41 2.99
N PRO A 189 -24.92 -9.68 2.58
CA PRO A 189 -25.54 -9.04 1.41
C PRO A 189 -25.68 -7.52 1.54
N ASP A 190 -25.62 -6.99 2.76
CA ASP A 190 -25.61 -5.56 3.07
C ASP A 190 -24.37 -4.81 2.60
N ILE A 191 -23.28 -5.51 2.25
CA ILE A 191 -22.12 -4.89 1.59
C ILE A 191 -22.53 -4.41 0.20
N ILE A 192 -23.47 -5.09 -0.45
CA ILE A 192 -23.97 -4.85 -1.80
C ILE A 192 -25.22 -3.97 -1.70
N LYS A 193 -25.13 -2.73 -1.21
CA LYS A 193 -26.30 -1.81 -1.10
C LYS A 193 -26.53 -1.00 -2.37
N ASP A 194 -27.69 -0.33 -2.46
CA ASP A 194 -28.19 0.38 -3.67
C ASP A 194 -27.40 1.63 -4.12
N LYS A 195 -26.18 1.82 -3.62
CA LYS A 195 -25.30 2.92 -4.00
C LYS A 195 -24.29 2.47 -5.05
N TYR A 196 -24.75 2.29 -6.28
CA TYR A 196 -23.89 1.90 -7.38
C TYR A 196 -24.32 2.53 -8.70
N LYS A 197 -23.33 2.84 -9.54
CA LYS A 197 -23.53 3.51 -10.83
C LYS A 197 -23.91 2.54 -11.94
N SER A 198 -23.56 1.24 -11.84
CA SER A 198 -23.78 0.27 -12.92
C SER A 198 -24.45 -1.03 -12.45
N LYS A 199 -25.72 -1.24 -12.86
CA LYS A 199 -26.44 -2.50 -12.68
C LYS A 199 -25.75 -3.67 -13.37
N THR A 200 -25.13 -3.43 -14.53
CA THR A 200 -24.45 -4.48 -15.30
C THR A 200 -23.23 -5.02 -14.56
N ILE A 201 -22.36 -4.14 -14.07
CA ILE A 201 -21.15 -4.55 -13.31
C ILE A 201 -21.56 -5.24 -12.02
N ARG A 202 -22.60 -4.72 -11.34
CA ARG A 202 -23.16 -5.37 -10.15
C ARG A 202 -23.66 -6.78 -10.40
N ASN A 203 -24.40 -7.01 -11.49
CA ASN A 203 -24.87 -8.34 -11.82
C ASN A 203 -23.71 -9.31 -12.11
N GLN A 204 -22.62 -8.82 -12.72
CA GLN A 204 -21.41 -9.61 -12.91
C GLN A 204 -20.77 -9.97 -11.56
N LEU A 205 -20.62 -9.01 -10.64
CA LEU A 205 -20.10 -9.27 -9.30
C LEU A 205 -20.96 -10.31 -8.55
N ILE A 206 -22.29 -10.15 -8.55
CA ILE A 206 -23.21 -11.10 -7.92
C ILE A 206 -23.06 -12.50 -8.53
N ASN A 207 -22.93 -12.59 -9.85
CA ASN A 207 -22.73 -13.88 -10.52
C ASN A 207 -21.39 -14.53 -10.17
N ILE A 208 -20.32 -13.75 -10.10
CA ILE A 208 -19.01 -14.24 -9.66
C ILE A 208 -19.12 -14.79 -8.23
N VAL A 209 -19.63 -13.98 -7.30
CA VAL A 209 -19.78 -14.33 -5.88
C VAL A 209 -20.62 -15.58 -5.66
N LYS A 210 -21.70 -15.78 -6.43
CA LYS A 210 -22.56 -16.97 -6.33
C LYS A 210 -21.89 -18.26 -6.78
N ASN A 211 -20.92 -18.17 -7.68
CA ASN A 211 -20.29 -19.33 -8.32
C ASN A 211 -18.82 -19.50 -7.90
N HIS A 212 -18.40 -18.84 -6.81
CA HIS A 212 -17.02 -18.85 -6.35
C HIS A 212 -16.88 -19.62 -5.04
N ASP A 213 -15.95 -20.57 -5.00
CA ASP A 213 -15.62 -21.36 -3.81
C ASP A 213 -14.51 -20.70 -2.98
N ILE A 214 -14.35 -21.10 -1.72
CA ILE A 214 -13.26 -20.66 -0.84
C ILE A 214 -11.87 -21.07 -1.35
N ASP A 215 -11.81 -22.17 -2.10
CA ASP A 215 -10.56 -22.71 -2.66
C ASP A 215 -10.24 -22.12 -4.04
N ASP A 216 -11.12 -21.29 -4.60
CA ASP A 216 -10.88 -20.65 -5.88
C ASP A 216 -9.83 -19.53 -5.80
N ASN A 217 -9.24 -19.22 -6.95
CA ASN A 217 -8.28 -18.14 -7.08
C ASN A 217 -8.92 -16.78 -6.78
N PRO A 218 -8.18 -15.82 -6.20
CA PRO A 218 -8.75 -14.52 -5.87
C PRO A 218 -9.33 -13.77 -7.08
N VAL A 219 -10.48 -13.15 -6.88
CA VAL A 219 -11.09 -12.29 -7.91
C VAL A 219 -10.45 -10.91 -7.88
N LEU A 220 -10.07 -10.44 -9.07
CA LEU A 220 -9.45 -9.14 -9.29
C LEU A 220 -10.47 -8.15 -9.87
N ILE A 221 -10.40 -6.92 -9.40
CA ILE A 221 -11.09 -5.78 -10.00
C ILE A 221 -10.05 -5.01 -10.81
N VAL A 222 -10.29 -4.87 -12.12
CA VAL A 222 -9.43 -4.10 -13.03
C VAL A 222 -10.20 -2.86 -13.48
N ALA A 223 -9.83 -1.71 -12.93
CA ALA A 223 -10.39 -0.43 -13.30
C ALA A 223 -9.47 0.27 -14.31
N LYS A 224 -10.02 0.64 -15.47
CA LYS A 224 -9.30 1.45 -16.46
C LYS A 224 -9.50 2.94 -16.15
N HIS A 225 -8.42 3.71 -16.09
CA HIS A 225 -8.50 5.15 -15.92
C HIS A 225 -9.17 5.79 -17.15
N ARG A 226 -10.08 6.73 -16.93
CA ARG A 226 -10.65 7.53 -18.00
C ARG A 226 -9.58 8.53 -18.42
N VAL A 227 -9.18 8.47 -19.68
CA VAL A 227 -8.36 9.54 -20.28
C VAL A 227 -9.36 10.61 -20.65
N ASP A 228 -9.41 11.69 -19.86
CA ASP A 228 -10.12 12.89 -20.30
C ASP A 228 -9.38 13.40 -21.55
N LYS A 229 -10.09 13.43 -22.67
CA LYS A 229 -9.58 13.95 -23.95
C LYS A 229 -9.66 15.47 -23.97
#